data_AF-A0A1B6K4S4-F1
#
_entry.id   AF-A0A1B6K4S4-F1
#
_cell.length_a   1.000
_cell.length_b   1.000
_cell.length_c   1.000
_cell.angle_alpha   90.00
_cell.angle_beta   90.00
_cell.angle_gamma   90.00
#
_symmetry.space_group_name_H-M   'P 1'
#
loop_
_entity.id
_entity.type
_entity.pdbx_description
1 polymer ?
#
loop_
_entity_poly.entity_id
_entity_poly.type
_entity_poly.pdbx_seq_one_letter_code
_entity_poly.pdbx_strand_id
1 'polypeptide(L)'
;SQDDAMLVETLSTLEELDRRINSRSMRLREWYSLHFPELGSIADNAEYLRLVLLIGSRKEYAERLAEEGAQEGVDGLPEPILLALKNSMGVDMKECDISKIKRSAQNIMDDMDRRKELSAYLKSKCKNAFPNLYSLCGEMITAKLIRKTGSVSHLAQTPSSTI
;
A
#
# COMPACT_ATOMS: atom_id res chain seq x y z
N SER A 1 28.23 -11.05 -7.77
CA SER A 1 27.64 -11.65 -8.98
C SER A 1 26.63 -10.69 -9.59
N GLN A 2 26.30 -10.81 -10.89
CA GLN A 2 25.21 -10.04 -11.51
C GLN A 2 23.86 -10.29 -10.79
N ASP A 3 23.67 -11.52 -10.28
CA ASP A 3 22.49 -11.87 -9.48
C ASP A 3 22.44 -11.17 -8.12
N ASP A 4 23.58 -11.00 -7.44
CA ASP A 4 23.67 -10.25 -6.18
C ASP A 4 23.24 -8.79 -6.40
N ALA A 5 23.79 -8.15 -7.44
CA ALA A 5 23.52 -6.75 -7.75
C ALA A 5 22.03 -6.54 -8.07
N MET A 6 21.44 -7.41 -8.87
CA MET A 6 20.01 -7.34 -9.20
C MET A 6 19.12 -7.58 -7.98
N LEU A 7 19.50 -8.47 -7.04
CA LEU A 7 18.75 -8.68 -5.80
C LEU A 7 18.79 -7.46 -4.88
N VAL A 8 19.98 -6.85 -4.72
CA VAL A 8 20.15 -5.65 -3.93
C VAL A 8 19.31 -4.50 -4.49
N GLU A 9 19.33 -4.32 -5.82
CA GLU A 9 18.53 -3.28 -6.48
C GLU A 9 17.03 -3.53 -6.34
N THR A 10 16.59 -4.79 -6.50
CA THR A 10 15.19 -5.18 -6.32
C THR A 10 14.71 -4.90 -4.89
N LEU A 11 15.53 -5.23 -3.88
CA LEU A 11 15.23 -4.94 -2.48
C LEU A 11 15.16 -3.43 -2.21
N SER A 12 16.12 -2.66 -2.70
CA SER A 12 16.14 -1.21 -2.54
C SER A 12 14.91 -0.56 -3.17
N THR A 13 14.56 -0.97 -4.39
CA THR A 13 13.34 -0.53 -5.09
C THR A 13 12.09 -0.85 -4.29
N LEU A 14 12.00 -2.05 -3.69
CA LEU A 14 10.86 -2.44 -2.85
C LEU A 14 10.75 -1.57 -1.60
N GLU A 15 11.86 -1.32 -0.89
CA GLU A 15 11.87 -0.45 0.30
C GLU A 15 11.57 1.03 -0.04
N GLU A 16 11.98 1.52 -1.21
CA GLU A 16 11.60 2.84 -1.71
C GLU A 16 10.12 2.91 -2.05
N LEU A 17 9.59 1.90 -2.72
CA LEU A 17 8.17 1.80 -3.06
C LEU A 17 7.31 1.81 -1.80
N ASP A 18 7.70 1.06 -0.76
CA ASP A 18 7.01 1.03 0.54
C ASP A 18 6.94 2.42 1.18
N ARG A 19 8.06 3.15 1.21
CA ARG A 19 8.12 4.52 1.74
C ARG A 19 7.22 5.47 0.93
N ARG A 20 7.24 5.35 -0.40
CA ARG A 20 6.43 6.18 -1.31
C ARG A 20 4.94 5.90 -1.15
N ILE A 21 4.52 4.63 -1.03
CA ILE A 21 3.13 4.24 -0.80
C ILE A 21 2.64 4.86 0.51
N ASN A 22 3.40 4.73 1.59
CA ASN A 22 2.98 5.26 2.89
C ASN A 22 2.88 6.79 2.86
N SER A 23 3.90 7.48 2.35
CA SER A 23 3.90 8.95 2.25
C SER A 23 2.74 9.47 1.40
N ARG A 24 2.49 8.86 0.23
CA ARG A 24 1.36 9.23 -0.63
C ARG A 24 0.00 8.91 -0.03
N SER A 25 -0.11 7.80 0.68
CA SER A 25 -1.35 7.44 1.40
C SER A 25 -1.67 8.46 2.46
N MET A 26 -0.70 8.82 3.32
CA MET A 26 -0.89 9.86 4.34
C MET A 26 -1.25 11.22 3.73
N ARG A 27 -0.58 11.61 2.64
CA ARG A 27 -0.91 12.87 1.95
C ARG A 27 -2.31 12.88 1.35
N LEU A 28 -2.75 11.76 0.78
CA LEU A 28 -4.11 11.64 0.26
C LEU A 28 -5.14 11.67 1.39
N ARG A 29 -4.84 11.06 2.54
CA ARG A 29 -5.69 11.10 3.73
C ARG A 29 -5.91 12.52 4.23
N GLU A 30 -4.84 13.32 4.31
CA GLU A 30 -4.95 14.74 4.66
C GLU A 30 -5.84 15.50 3.67
N TRP A 31 -5.66 15.24 2.37
CA TRP A 31 -6.42 15.93 1.33
C TRP A 31 -7.91 15.55 1.37
N TYR A 32 -8.23 14.27 1.46
CA TYR A 32 -9.62 13.81 1.50
C TYR A 32 -10.30 14.08 2.85
N SER A 33 -9.56 14.19 3.95
CA SER A 33 -10.10 14.61 5.26
C SER A 33 -10.74 16.01 5.23
N LEU A 34 -10.38 16.88 4.27
CA LEU A 34 -11.07 18.15 4.08
C LEU A 34 -12.53 17.96 3.62
N HIS A 35 -12.79 16.88 2.89
CA HIS A 35 -14.13 16.51 2.39
C HIS A 35 -14.86 15.56 3.34
N PHE A 36 -14.18 14.56 3.88
CA PHE A 36 -14.78 13.54 4.74
C PHE A 36 -13.82 13.14 5.88
N PRO A 37 -13.71 13.95 6.94
CA PRO A 37 -12.77 13.73 8.04
C PRO A 37 -13.07 12.44 8.84
N GLU A 38 -14.33 12.00 8.88
CA GLU A 38 -14.77 10.84 9.65
C GLU A 38 -14.18 9.52 9.11
N LEU A 39 -13.81 9.48 7.82
CA LEU A 39 -13.08 8.35 7.21
C LEU A 39 -11.67 8.16 7.79
N GLY A 40 -11.14 9.19 8.46
CA GLY A 40 -9.80 9.15 9.08
C GLY A 40 -9.63 8.05 10.14
N SER A 41 -10.72 7.54 10.70
CA SER A 41 -10.73 6.47 11.72
C SER A 41 -10.19 5.12 11.23
N ILE A 42 -10.16 4.87 9.91
CA ILE A 42 -9.72 3.59 9.33
C ILE A 42 -8.20 3.45 9.38
N ALA A 43 -7.66 2.55 10.19
CA ALA A 43 -6.21 2.43 10.34
C ALA A 43 -5.49 1.92 9.07
N ASP A 44 -6.10 0.98 8.34
CA ASP A 44 -5.47 0.39 7.16
C ASP A 44 -5.50 1.32 5.94
N ASN A 45 -4.36 1.46 5.26
CA ASN A 45 -4.24 2.32 4.09
C ASN A 45 -4.95 1.71 2.87
N ALA A 46 -4.90 0.38 2.69
CA ALA A 46 -5.56 -0.25 1.54
C ALA A 46 -7.09 -0.11 1.65
N GLU A 47 -7.63 -0.38 2.84
CA GLU A 47 -9.04 -0.19 3.15
C GLU A 47 -9.47 1.26 2.97
N TYR A 48 -8.70 2.22 3.51
CA TYR A 48 -9.00 3.64 3.34
C TYR A 48 -9.07 4.04 1.86
N LEU A 49 -8.08 3.63 1.04
CA LEU A 49 -8.05 3.96 -0.39
C LEU A 49 -9.24 3.35 -1.15
N ARG A 50 -9.64 2.12 -0.81
CA ARG A 50 -10.83 1.48 -1.38
C ARG A 50 -12.10 2.27 -1.05
N LEU A 51 -12.24 2.71 0.19
CA LEU A 51 -13.39 3.50 0.62
C LEU A 51 -13.42 4.88 -0.06
N VAL A 52 -12.27 5.54 -0.25
CA VAL A 52 -12.19 6.80 -1.01
C VAL A 52 -12.65 6.61 -2.47
N LEU A 53 -12.25 5.51 -3.10
CA LEU A 53 -12.66 5.19 -4.48
C LEU A 53 -14.17 4.90 -4.58
N LEU A 54 -14.70 4.15 -3.61
CA LEU A 54 -16.10 3.76 -3.50
C LEU A 54 -17.01 4.97 -3.24
N ILE A 55 -16.71 5.73 -2.18
CA ILE A 55 -17.52 6.88 -1.75
C ILE A 55 -17.38 8.02 -2.76
N GLY A 56 -16.16 8.50 -3.01
CA GLY A 56 -15.97 9.68 -3.83
C GLY A 56 -16.63 10.93 -3.25
N SER A 57 -17.70 11.38 -3.91
CA SER A 57 -18.53 12.50 -3.48
C SER A 57 -19.59 12.02 -2.49
N ARG A 58 -19.62 12.61 -1.29
CA ARG A 58 -20.62 12.27 -0.27
C ARG A 58 -22.06 12.40 -0.79
N LYS A 59 -22.33 13.41 -1.63
CA LYS A 59 -23.68 13.67 -2.17
C LYS A 59 -24.11 12.60 -3.16
N GLU A 60 -23.28 12.35 -4.17
CA GLU A 60 -23.54 11.32 -5.19
C GLU A 60 -23.67 9.94 -4.53
N TYR A 61 -22.84 9.66 -3.53
CA TYR A 61 -22.90 8.40 -2.80
C TYR A 61 -24.19 8.26 -1.98
N ALA A 62 -24.64 9.34 -1.33
CA ALA A 62 -25.90 9.35 -0.58
C ALA A 62 -27.13 9.21 -1.50
N GLU A 63 -27.11 9.85 -2.66
CA GLU A 63 -28.15 9.71 -3.69
C GLU A 63 -28.22 8.29 -4.23
N ARG A 64 -27.07 7.70 -4.58
CA ARG A 64 -26.99 6.30 -5.01
C ARG A 64 -27.52 5.32 -3.96
N LEU A 65 -27.19 5.53 -2.69
CA LEU A 65 -27.73 4.76 -1.56
C LEU A 65 -29.25 4.88 -1.42
N ALA A 66 -29.82 6.03 -1.75
CA ALA A 66 -31.26 6.25 -1.71
C ALA A 66 -31.98 5.58 -2.90
N GLU A 67 -31.35 5.58 -4.08
CA GLU A 67 -31.88 4.98 -5.31
C GLU A 67 -31.80 3.45 -5.33
N GLU A 68 -30.68 2.87 -4.87
CA GLU A 68 -30.48 1.41 -4.82
C GLU A 68 -31.33 0.75 -3.71
N GLY A 69 -32.04 1.55 -2.92
CA GLY A 69 -32.71 1.13 -1.70
C GLY A 69 -31.67 0.84 -0.62
N ALA A 70 -31.91 1.32 0.59
CA ALA A 70 -31.07 1.04 1.75
C ALA A 70 -31.10 -0.47 2.10
N GLN A 71 -30.50 -1.32 1.27
CA GLN A 71 -30.03 -2.61 1.71
C GLN A 71 -28.85 -2.32 2.62
N GLU A 72 -29.14 -2.33 3.92
CA GLU A 72 -28.16 -2.34 4.98
C GLU A 72 -27.07 -3.38 4.63
N GLY A 73 -25.87 -2.91 4.28
CA GLY A 73 -24.68 -3.76 4.15
C GLY A 73 -24.21 -4.15 2.73
N VAL A 74 -24.73 -3.59 1.63
CA VAL A 74 -24.36 -4.08 0.27
C VAL A 74 -22.90 -3.81 -0.10
N ASP A 75 -22.29 -2.73 0.39
CA ASP A 75 -20.91 -2.37 0.00
C ASP A 75 -19.84 -2.66 1.07
N GLY A 76 -20.21 -3.34 2.18
CA GLY A 76 -19.25 -3.70 3.24
C GLY A 76 -18.69 -2.50 4.03
N LEU A 77 -19.33 -1.33 3.93
CA LEU A 77 -18.95 -0.16 4.73
C LEU A 77 -19.29 -0.36 6.21
N PRO A 78 -18.37 -0.05 7.12
CA PRO A 78 -18.67 -0.02 8.55
C PRO A 78 -19.86 0.91 8.85
N GLU A 79 -20.80 0.43 9.67
CA GLU A 79 -21.93 1.22 10.20
C GLU A 79 -21.57 2.65 10.66
N PRO A 80 -20.45 2.90 11.39
CA PRO A 80 -20.08 4.26 11.78
C PRO A 80 -19.83 5.19 10.59
N ILE A 81 -19.35 4.67 9.46
CA ILE A 81 -19.10 5.46 8.25
C ILE A 81 -20.42 5.81 7.56
N LEU A 82 -21.38 4.88 7.53
CA LEU A 82 -22.72 5.13 6.99
C LEU A 82 -23.47 6.22 7.78
N LEU A 83 -23.36 6.20 9.10
CA LEU A 83 -23.90 7.25 9.96
C LEU A 83 -23.18 8.59 9.74
N ALA A 84 -21.85 8.55 9.62
CA ALA A 84 -21.04 9.74 9.35
C ALA A 84 -21.38 10.37 8.00
N LEU A 85 -21.69 9.59 6.96
CA LEU A 85 -22.09 10.12 5.65
C LEU A 85 -23.35 11.00 5.72
N LYS A 86 -24.31 10.66 6.60
CA LYS A 86 -25.55 11.43 6.80
C LYS A 86 -25.31 12.72 7.59
N ASN A 87 -24.34 12.73 8.49
CA ASN A 87 -24.09 13.81 9.45
C ASN A 87 -22.73 14.53 9.24
N SER A 88 -22.09 14.35 8.08
CA SER A 88 -20.68 14.74 7.91
C SER A 88 -20.48 16.25 7.93
N MET A 89 -19.42 16.68 8.60
CA MET A 89 -19.06 18.10 8.79
C MET A 89 -18.04 18.62 7.76
N GLY A 90 -17.60 17.78 6.82
CA GLY A 90 -16.61 18.16 5.82
C GLY A 90 -17.12 19.14 4.75
N VAL A 91 -16.18 19.72 3.99
CA VAL A 91 -16.46 20.74 2.97
C VAL A 91 -16.84 20.08 1.65
N ASP A 92 -17.81 20.65 0.95
CA ASP A 92 -18.16 20.21 -0.40
C ASP A 92 -17.03 20.51 -1.39
N MET A 93 -16.48 19.47 -1.99
CA MET A 93 -15.48 19.56 -3.05
C MET A 93 -16.14 19.53 -4.42
N LYS A 94 -15.49 20.16 -5.40
CA LYS A 94 -15.92 20.08 -6.80
C LYS A 94 -15.61 18.69 -7.35
N GLU A 95 -16.41 18.23 -8.30
CA GLU A 95 -16.22 16.95 -8.99
C GLU A 95 -14.83 16.84 -9.65
N CYS A 96 -14.31 17.95 -10.19
CA CYS A 96 -12.95 18.04 -10.73
C CYS A 96 -11.86 17.73 -9.68
N ASP A 97 -12.07 18.08 -8.41
CA ASP A 97 -11.11 17.81 -7.35
C ASP A 97 -11.24 16.36 -6.86
N ILE A 98 -12.49 15.88 -6.71
CA ILE A 98 -12.78 14.49 -6.31
C ILE A 98 -12.22 13.50 -7.33
N SER A 99 -12.37 13.77 -8.64
CA SER A 99 -11.80 12.92 -9.69
C SER A 99 -10.27 12.83 -9.62
N LYS A 100 -9.58 13.92 -9.26
CA LYS A 100 -8.12 13.91 -9.04
C LYS A 100 -7.74 13.10 -7.80
N ILE A 101 -8.51 13.21 -6.73
CA ILE A 101 -8.32 12.40 -5.52
C ILE A 101 -8.52 10.92 -5.84
N LYS A 102 -9.63 10.54 -6.50
CA LYS A 102 -9.89 9.17 -6.93
C LYS A 102 -8.77 8.62 -7.80
N ARG A 103 -8.32 9.38 -8.79
CA ARG A 103 -7.20 8.96 -9.65
C ARG A 103 -5.90 8.78 -8.86
N SER A 104 -5.64 9.65 -7.89
CA SER A 104 -4.48 9.52 -7.01
C SER A 104 -4.59 8.28 -6.13
N ALA A 105 -5.78 7.97 -5.61
CA ALA A 105 -6.06 6.77 -4.83
C ALA A 105 -5.82 5.49 -5.66
N GLN A 106 -6.36 5.45 -6.89
CA GLN A 106 -6.16 4.34 -7.82
C GLN A 106 -4.67 4.12 -8.12
N ASN A 107 -3.93 5.18 -8.41
CA ASN A 107 -2.50 5.07 -8.66
C ASN A 107 -1.73 4.50 -7.45
N ILE A 108 -2.15 4.80 -6.21
CA ILE A 108 -1.52 4.22 -5.01
C ILE A 108 -1.89 2.74 -4.88
N MET A 109 -3.14 2.37 -5.15
CA MET A 109 -3.58 0.97 -5.18
C MET A 109 -2.78 0.15 -6.19
N ASP A 110 -2.59 0.67 -7.40
CA ASP A 110 -1.77 0.02 -8.43
C ASP A 110 -0.31 -0.15 -7.96
N ASP A 111 0.25 0.84 -7.25
CA ASP A 111 1.59 0.73 -6.67
C ASP A 111 1.66 -0.34 -5.57
N MET A 112 0.59 -0.51 -4.78
CA MET A 112 0.50 -1.59 -3.80
C MET A 112 0.44 -2.98 -4.46
N ASP A 113 -0.17 -3.10 -5.63
CA ASP A 113 -0.17 -4.35 -6.39
C ASP A 113 1.19 -4.62 -7.04
N ARG A 114 1.82 -3.60 -7.63
CA ARG A 114 3.22 -3.68 -8.12
C ARG A 114 4.19 -4.10 -7.02
N ARG A 115 3.99 -3.62 -5.78
CA ARG A 115 4.78 -4.05 -4.61
C ARG A 115 4.64 -5.56 -4.38
N LYS A 116 3.44 -6.12 -4.45
CA LYS A 116 3.20 -7.57 -4.28
C LYS A 116 3.91 -8.36 -5.38
N GLU A 117 3.81 -7.91 -6.63
CA GLU A 117 4.49 -8.52 -7.78
C GLU A 117 6.02 -8.51 -7.58
N LEU A 118 6.59 -7.37 -7.19
CA LEU A 118 8.02 -7.23 -6.96
C LEU A 118 8.49 -8.10 -5.78
N SER A 119 7.69 -8.21 -4.73
CA SER A 119 7.96 -9.10 -3.59
C SER A 119 7.95 -10.57 -4.00
N ALA A 120 6.99 -10.99 -4.83
CA ALA A 120 6.94 -12.35 -5.36
C ALA A 120 8.13 -12.64 -6.28
N TYR A 121 8.53 -11.66 -7.09
CA TYR A 121 9.72 -11.75 -7.92
C TYR A 121 10.99 -11.91 -7.07
N LEU A 122 11.19 -11.06 -6.04
CA LEU A 122 12.32 -11.17 -5.12
C LEU A 122 12.39 -12.55 -4.46
N LYS A 123 11.25 -13.08 -4.00
CA LYS A 123 11.14 -14.42 -3.43
C LYS A 123 11.59 -15.51 -4.39
N SER A 124 11.10 -15.49 -5.63
CA SER A 124 11.48 -16.46 -6.66
C SER A 124 12.97 -16.42 -6.96
N LYS A 125 13.55 -15.22 -7.04
CA LYS A 125 14.97 -15.03 -7.34
C LYS A 125 15.88 -15.47 -6.20
N CYS A 126 15.53 -15.12 -4.95
CA CYS A 126 16.25 -15.61 -3.77
C CYS A 126 16.23 -17.14 -3.68
N LYS A 127 15.09 -17.78 -3.95
CA LYS A 127 14.97 -19.25 -3.91
C LYS A 127 15.83 -19.94 -4.98
N ASN A 128 15.94 -19.36 -6.17
CA ASN A 128 16.72 -19.93 -7.28
C ASN A 128 18.23 -19.68 -7.12
N ALA A 129 18.63 -18.47 -6.74
CA ALA A 129 20.04 -18.10 -6.64
C ALA A 129 20.69 -18.51 -5.31
N PHE A 130 19.91 -18.51 -4.21
CA PHE A 130 20.41 -18.75 -2.85
C PHE A 130 19.49 -19.68 -2.03
N PRO A 131 19.26 -20.94 -2.46
CA PRO A 131 18.32 -21.85 -1.81
C PRO A 131 18.67 -22.12 -0.34
N ASN A 132 19.95 -22.25 -0.01
CA ASN A 132 20.41 -22.53 1.35
C ASN A 132 20.15 -21.34 2.29
N LEU A 133 20.53 -20.13 1.88
CA LEU A 133 20.29 -18.89 2.65
C LEU A 133 18.78 -18.62 2.77
N TYR A 134 18.02 -18.88 1.70
CA TYR A 134 16.57 -18.75 1.71
C TYR A 134 15.92 -19.69 2.72
N SER A 135 16.33 -20.96 2.77
CA SER A 135 15.80 -21.94 3.74
C SER A 135 16.11 -21.59 5.20
N LEU A 136 17.21 -20.89 5.45
CA LEU A 136 17.67 -20.57 6.80
C LEU A 136 17.07 -19.27 7.33
N CYS A 137 16.97 -18.23 6.50
CA CYS A 137 16.64 -16.87 6.95
C CYS A 137 15.40 -16.26 6.26
N GLY A 138 14.92 -16.86 5.17
CA GLY A 138 13.83 -16.31 4.35
C GLY A 138 14.24 -15.14 3.44
N GLU A 139 13.38 -14.81 2.47
CA GLU A 139 13.68 -13.85 1.39
C GLU A 139 14.18 -12.47 1.85
N MET A 140 13.51 -11.86 2.83
CA MET A 140 13.84 -10.50 3.28
C MET A 140 15.17 -10.43 4.01
N ILE A 141 15.45 -11.40 4.90
CA ILE A 141 16.69 -11.39 5.68
C ILE A 141 17.87 -11.74 4.77
N THR A 142 17.71 -12.72 3.87
CA THR A 142 18.72 -13.03 2.86
C THR A 142 19.08 -11.81 2.02
N ALA A 143 18.08 -11.11 1.46
CA ALA A 143 18.35 -9.93 0.64
C ALA A 143 19.02 -8.80 1.43
N LYS A 144 18.63 -8.58 2.70
CA LYS A 144 19.26 -7.57 3.58
C LYS A 144 20.71 -7.91 3.93
N LEU A 145 21.01 -9.19 4.18
CA LEU A 145 22.38 -9.65 4.44
C LEU A 145 23.28 -9.44 3.22
N ILE A 146 22.80 -9.83 2.04
CA ILE A 146 23.54 -9.63 0.78
C ILE A 146 23.79 -8.14 0.52
N ARG A 147 22.81 -7.27 0.80
CA ARG A 147 23.01 -5.82 0.71
C ARG A 147 24.07 -5.31 1.69
N LYS A 148 24.08 -5.81 2.93
CA LYS A 148 25.05 -5.39 3.96
C LYS A 148 26.48 -5.79 3.60
N THR A 149 26.67 -6.95 2.98
CA THR A 149 28.00 -7.48 2.63
C THR A 149 28.42 -7.18 1.19
N GLY A 150 27.52 -6.67 0.35
CA GLY A 150 27.75 -6.34 -1.06
C GLY A 150 27.84 -7.55 -2.00
N SER A 151 28.22 -8.73 -1.49
CA SER A 151 28.18 -10.01 -2.21
C SER A 151 28.09 -11.19 -1.25
N VAL A 152 27.57 -12.30 -1.76
CA VAL A 152 27.48 -13.57 -1.01
C VAL A 152 28.86 -14.16 -0.71
N SER A 153 29.84 -13.95 -1.60
CA SER A 153 31.22 -14.37 -1.33
C SER A 153 31.82 -13.63 -0.13
N HIS A 154 31.46 -12.36 0.03
CA HIS A 154 31.90 -11.54 1.17
C HIS A 154 31.16 -11.95 2.45
N LEU A 155 29.88 -12.31 2.35
CA LEU A 155 29.10 -12.88 3.46
C LEU A 155 29.68 -14.21 3.97
N ALA A 156 30.17 -15.06 3.08
CA ALA A 156 30.83 -16.32 3.46
C ALA A 156 32.18 -16.10 4.17
N GLN A 157 32.84 -14.97 3.93
CA GLN A 157 34.12 -14.61 4.54
C GLN A 157 33.96 -13.83 5.85
N THR A 158 32.79 -13.24 6.10
CA THR A 158 32.54 -12.54 7.37
C THR A 158 32.39 -13.53 8.53
N PRO A 159 33.14 -13.37 9.63
CA PRO A 159 33.02 -14.24 10.80
C PRO A 159 31.64 -14.08 11.45
N SER A 160 31.11 -15.17 12.00
CA SER A 160 29.77 -15.21 12.59
C SER A 160 29.53 -14.19 13.71
N SER A 161 30.60 -13.65 14.32
CA SER A 161 30.52 -12.59 15.34
C SER A 161 30.16 -11.21 14.77
N THR A 162 30.21 -11.03 13.45
CA THR A 162 29.91 -9.76 12.75
C THR A 162 28.56 -9.77 12.01
N ILE A 163 27.96 -10.96 11.85
CA ILE A 163 26.68 -11.16 11.16
C ILE A 163 25.52 -10.67 12.02
#